data_AF-A0AAV4LWG5-F1
#
_entry.id   AF-A0AAV4LWG5-F1
#
_cell.length_a   1.000
_cell.length_b   1.000
_cell.length_c   1.000
_cell.angle_alpha   90.00
_cell.angle_beta   90.00
_cell.angle_gamma   90.00
#
_symmetry.space_group_name_H-M   'P 1'
#
loop_
_entity.id
_entity.type
_entity.pdbx_description
1 polymer ?
#
loop_
_entity_poly.entity_id
_entity_poly.type
_entity_poly.pdbx_seq_one_letter_code
_entity_poly.pdbx_strand_id
1 'polypeptide(L)'
;MEWSTRQLRPSIDIVSISDSKMVFILLNADVSTANALRRIMLSEIPALAIEVVTILENTSVLHDEYVAHRLGLLPIDSRNARNFEYRDKCNCSDKCSRCTVEYALEVKCHGNSRVVTHYDIKLDSWDNTRGPGSAPMPVPRPSADMYPGDYGGTTRATYDGSRLGTSRWAASPAQSSYYDGMDTTTAASVYDGSPYAGNNGRDLDDIEPLAPPGGIPIVKLKRGQCVSMKMTATKGMGKFHAKWMVANVAYKMEPVITINKQEAEKLPLEDKALIVQSCPRKVFKLSTPKNMMSSAMKTELVVENNLDCIYCDECVNQARELGIRDLIRVQPDETKFHFTVESNGAVPPEKILEICLDILEEKLAGLQHHFLEAQARSLGTKSQSTRPGASHGGSGIDLD
;
A
#
# COMPACT_ATOMS: atom_id res chain seq x y z
N MET A 1 -13.72 30.42 24.98
CA MET A 1 -13.51 29.07 24.43
C MET A 1 -12.84 28.28 25.53
N GLU A 2 -13.48 27.25 26.07
CA GLU A 2 -12.82 26.35 27.00
C GLU A 2 -11.92 25.41 26.20
N TRP A 3 -10.61 25.57 26.33
CA TRP A 3 -9.63 24.66 25.75
C TRP A 3 -9.63 23.36 26.55
N SER A 4 -10.19 22.27 26.01
CA SER A 4 -10.04 20.95 26.62
C SER A 4 -8.78 20.27 26.10
N THR A 5 -7.97 19.71 27.00
CA THR A 5 -6.72 18.99 26.68
C THR A 5 -6.90 17.79 25.74
N ARG A 6 -8.13 17.32 25.54
CA ARG A 6 -8.47 16.26 24.57
C ARG A 6 -8.43 16.73 23.11
N GLN A 7 -8.66 18.01 22.84
CA GLN A 7 -8.63 18.56 21.48
C GLN A 7 -7.21 18.82 20.95
N LEU A 8 -6.18 18.63 21.77
CA LEU A 8 -4.77 18.83 21.39
C LEU A 8 -4.04 17.54 21.02
N ARG A 9 -4.68 16.37 21.18
CA ARG A 9 -4.02 15.09 20.91
C ARG A 9 -4.26 14.64 19.47
N PRO A 10 -3.21 14.20 18.76
CA PRO A 10 -3.36 13.57 17.46
C PRO A 10 -4.32 12.38 17.54
N SER A 11 -5.23 12.27 16.56
CA SER A 11 -6.14 11.13 16.44
C SER A 11 -6.26 10.66 14.99
N ILE A 12 -6.61 9.38 14.81
CA ILE A 12 -6.71 8.74 13.49
C ILE A 12 -8.14 8.22 13.31
N ASP A 13 -8.78 8.64 12.23
CA ASP A 13 -10.11 8.16 11.82
C ASP A 13 -10.00 7.41 10.49
N ILE A 14 -10.43 6.16 10.43
CA ILE A 14 -10.39 5.35 9.21
C ILE A 14 -11.63 5.64 8.36
N VAL A 15 -11.41 6.04 7.10
CA VAL A 15 -12.49 6.32 6.14
C VAL A 15 -12.85 5.06 5.36
N SER A 16 -11.86 4.34 4.87
CA SER A 16 -12.06 3.10 4.13
C SER A 16 -10.84 2.18 4.24
N ILE A 17 -11.11 0.88 4.23
CA ILE A 17 -10.08 -0.16 4.23
C ILE A 17 -10.45 -1.23 3.19
N SER A 18 -9.45 -1.69 2.47
CA SER A 18 -9.52 -2.75 1.47
C SER A 18 -8.17 -3.50 1.46
N ASP A 19 -8.11 -4.65 0.79
CA ASP A 19 -6.91 -5.51 0.79
C ASP A 19 -5.64 -4.81 0.30
N SER A 20 -5.75 -3.84 -0.62
CA SER A 20 -4.62 -3.12 -1.21
C SER A 20 -4.57 -1.64 -0.85
N LYS A 21 -5.63 -1.07 -0.26
CA LYS A 21 -5.75 0.37 -0.04
C LYS A 21 -6.44 0.71 1.27
N MET A 22 -5.87 1.66 2.00
CA MET A 22 -6.48 2.27 3.19
C MET A 22 -6.49 3.80 3.04
N VAL A 23 -7.60 4.41 3.41
CA VAL A 23 -7.75 5.87 3.52
C VAL A 23 -8.11 6.20 4.96
N PHE A 24 -7.33 7.07 5.59
CA PHE A 24 -7.57 7.53 6.96
C PHE A 24 -7.30 9.04 7.08
N ILE A 25 -7.86 9.65 8.11
CA ILE A 25 -7.69 11.07 8.43
C ILE A 25 -6.85 11.15 9.71
N LEU A 26 -5.76 11.90 9.65
CA LEU A 26 -4.99 12.30 10.83
C LEU A 26 -5.46 13.70 11.25
N LEU A 27 -6.02 13.78 12.44
CA LEU A 27 -6.55 15.01 13.05
C LEU A 27 -5.62 15.51 14.14
N ASN A 28 -5.59 16.83 14.35
CA ASN A 28 -4.85 17.50 15.43
C ASN A 28 -3.35 17.17 15.45
N ALA A 29 -2.76 16.96 14.27
CA ALA A 29 -1.32 16.78 14.11
C ALA A 29 -0.75 17.97 13.34
N ASP A 30 0.56 18.17 13.42
CA ASP A 30 1.28 19.13 12.59
C ASP A 30 1.85 18.48 11.32
N VAL A 31 2.28 19.31 10.37
CA VAL A 31 2.84 18.87 9.08
C VAL A 31 4.08 17.99 9.28
N SER A 32 4.89 18.22 10.31
CA SER A 32 6.10 17.43 10.55
C SER A 32 5.75 16.03 11.03
N THR A 33 4.76 15.88 11.91
CA THR A 33 4.23 14.58 12.37
C THR A 33 3.62 13.80 11.20
N ALA A 34 2.77 14.43 10.39
CA ALA A 34 2.20 13.80 9.20
C ALA A 34 3.29 13.31 8.22
N ASN A 35 4.27 14.18 7.93
CA ASN A 35 5.36 13.81 7.04
C ASN A 35 6.29 12.74 7.63
N ALA A 36 6.48 12.70 8.95
CA ALA A 36 7.22 11.64 9.62
C ALA A 36 6.56 10.27 9.41
N LEU A 37 5.24 10.17 9.66
CA LEU A 37 4.46 8.96 9.39
C LEU A 37 4.57 8.53 7.93
N ARG A 38 4.40 9.48 6.99
CA ARG A 38 4.57 9.21 5.55
C ARG A 38 5.94 8.62 5.23
N ARG A 39 7.02 9.22 5.73
CA ARG A 39 8.40 8.79 5.44
C ARG A 39 8.72 7.41 6.03
N ILE A 40 8.22 7.13 7.24
CA ILE A 40 8.38 5.83 7.88
C ILE A 40 7.66 4.76 7.06
N MET A 41 6.38 4.99 6.71
CA MET A 41 5.62 4.05 5.90
C MET A 41 6.25 3.77 4.54
N LEU A 42 6.82 4.79 3.88
CA LEU A 42 7.47 4.62 2.59
C LEU A 42 8.80 3.85 2.66
N SER A 43 9.63 4.10 3.68
CA SER A 43 11.05 3.77 3.58
C SER A 43 11.64 2.96 4.74
N GLU A 44 10.92 2.82 5.85
CA GLU A 44 11.47 2.22 7.08
C GLU A 44 10.78 0.94 7.50
N ILE A 45 9.64 0.63 6.88
CA ILE A 45 8.99 -0.67 7.09
C ILE A 45 9.89 -1.77 6.53
N PRO A 46 10.24 -2.78 7.35
CA PRO A 46 11.05 -3.89 6.89
C PRO A 46 10.28 -4.79 5.93
N ALA A 47 10.93 -5.22 4.86
CA ALA A 47 10.37 -6.12 3.86
C ALA A 47 11.39 -7.19 3.44
N LEU A 48 10.91 -8.26 2.81
CA LEU A 48 11.72 -9.26 2.13
C LEU A 48 11.76 -8.96 0.63
N ALA A 49 12.94 -9.06 0.02
CA ALA A 49 13.08 -8.97 -1.44
C ALA A 49 14.25 -9.84 -1.90
N ILE A 50 14.21 -10.31 -3.15
CA ILE A 50 15.31 -11.06 -3.76
C ILE A 50 16.53 -10.14 -3.87
N GLU A 51 17.65 -10.58 -3.31
CA GLU A 51 18.91 -9.83 -3.30
C GLU A 51 19.97 -10.49 -4.15
N VAL A 52 20.10 -11.81 -4.05
CA VAL A 52 21.10 -12.58 -4.79
C VAL A 52 20.38 -13.52 -5.76
N VAL A 53 20.78 -13.50 -7.01
CA VAL A 53 20.32 -14.43 -8.05
C VAL A 53 21.54 -15.14 -8.62
N THR A 54 21.63 -16.44 -8.38
CA THR A 54 22.64 -17.33 -8.93
C THR A 54 22.08 -18.00 -10.18
N ILE A 55 22.65 -17.69 -11.33
CA ILE A 55 22.20 -18.21 -12.61
C ILE A 55 22.96 -19.50 -12.89
N LEU A 56 22.23 -20.60 -13.02
CA LEU A 56 22.78 -21.91 -13.38
C LEU A 56 22.74 -22.10 -14.89
N GLU A 57 21.62 -21.73 -15.51
CA GLU A 57 21.44 -21.76 -16.96
C GLU A 57 20.48 -20.65 -17.39
N ASN A 58 20.85 -19.86 -18.40
CA ASN A 58 19.94 -18.93 -19.06
C ASN A 58 20.20 -18.98 -20.56
N THR A 59 19.32 -19.63 -21.29
CA THR A 59 19.35 -19.65 -22.77
C THR A 59 18.24 -18.77 -23.37
N SER A 60 17.62 -17.92 -22.55
CA SER A 60 16.59 -16.97 -22.98
C SER A 60 17.18 -15.81 -23.79
N VAL A 61 16.30 -14.95 -24.31
CA VAL A 61 16.69 -13.75 -25.06
C VAL A 61 17.12 -12.60 -24.12
N LEU A 62 16.70 -12.62 -22.86
CA LEU A 62 17.04 -11.57 -21.90
C LEU A 62 18.39 -11.87 -21.25
N HIS A 63 19.24 -10.85 -21.19
CA HIS A 63 20.48 -10.96 -20.44
C HIS A 63 20.22 -11.16 -18.95
N ASP A 64 21.18 -11.84 -18.32
CA ASP A 64 21.19 -12.26 -16.93
C ASP A 64 20.84 -11.13 -15.97
N GLU A 65 21.44 -9.95 -16.15
CA GLU A 65 21.22 -8.77 -15.31
C GLU A 65 19.79 -8.24 -15.38
N TYR A 66 19.14 -8.32 -16.54
CA TYR A 66 17.75 -7.88 -16.69
C TYR A 66 16.80 -8.85 -15.99
N VAL A 67 17.05 -10.17 -16.10
CA VAL A 67 16.24 -11.17 -15.41
C VAL A 67 16.41 -11.05 -13.90
N ALA A 68 17.65 -10.95 -13.42
CA ALA A 68 17.96 -10.76 -12.01
C ALA A 68 17.32 -9.48 -11.44
N HIS A 69 17.37 -8.37 -12.19
CA HIS A 69 16.73 -7.12 -11.77
C HIS A 69 15.20 -7.25 -11.66
N ARG A 70 14.55 -7.92 -12.62
CA ARG A 70 13.10 -8.17 -12.56
C ARG A 70 12.71 -9.05 -11.37
N LEU A 71 13.47 -10.12 -11.13
CA LEU A 71 13.27 -10.99 -9.97
C LEU A 71 13.43 -10.21 -8.65
N GLY A 72 14.40 -9.30 -8.58
CA GLY A 72 14.63 -8.42 -7.43
C GLY A 72 13.47 -7.48 -7.10
N LEU A 73 12.61 -7.16 -8.07
CA LEU A 73 11.46 -6.26 -7.91
C LEU A 73 10.14 -6.98 -7.61
N LEU A 74 10.15 -8.32 -7.54
CA LEU A 74 8.95 -9.06 -7.15
C LEU A 74 8.62 -8.78 -5.68
N PRO A 75 7.39 -8.33 -5.35
CA PRO A 75 6.99 -8.18 -3.96
C PRO A 75 6.87 -9.57 -3.32
N ILE A 76 7.50 -9.76 -2.17
CA ILE A 76 7.41 -10.99 -1.37
C ILE A 76 6.54 -10.72 -0.15
N ASP A 77 5.67 -11.66 0.19
CA ASP A 77 4.88 -11.66 1.43
C ASP A 77 5.79 -11.40 2.64
N SER A 78 5.65 -10.20 3.20
CA SER A 78 6.55 -9.61 4.21
C SER A 78 5.86 -9.41 5.55
N ARG A 79 4.70 -10.03 5.78
CA ARG A 79 3.95 -9.95 7.05
C ARG A 79 4.81 -10.31 8.27
N ASN A 80 5.75 -11.24 8.10
CA ASN A 80 6.67 -11.70 9.13
C ASN A 80 8.10 -11.16 8.98
N ALA A 81 8.34 -10.14 8.14
CA ALA A 81 9.69 -9.60 7.90
C ALA A 81 10.38 -9.07 9.17
N ARG A 82 9.62 -8.67 10.19
CA ARG A 82 10.17 -8.29 11.52
C ARG A 82 10.92 -9.44 12.20
N ASN A 83 10.49 -10.69 12.00
CA ASN A 83 11.09 -11.89 12.61
C ASN A 83 12.41 -12.32 11.96
N PHE A 84 12.79 -11.71 10.85
CA PHE A 84 14.07 -11.94 10.20
C PHE A 84 15.15 -11.04 10.77
N GLU A 85 16.37 -11.55 10.85
CA GLU A 85 17.54 -10.74 11.13
C GLU A 85 18.06 -10.12 9.84
N TYR A 86 18.62 -8.91 9.93
CA TYR A 86 19.37 -8.36 8.82
C TYR A 86 20.62 -9.20 8.59
N ARG A 87 20.97 -9.43 7.32
CA ARG A 87 22.06 -10.32 6.93
C ARG A 87 23.41 -9.91 7.53
N ASP A 88 23.68 -8.61 7.60
CA ASP A 88 24.88 -8.02 8.21
C ASP A 88 24.95 -8.16 9.74
N LYS A 89 23.81 -8.38 10.40
CA LYS A 89 23.70 -8.53 11.87
C LYS A 89 23.53 -9.97 12.32
N CYS A 90 23.40 -10.92 11.39
CA CYS A 90 23.16 -12.32 11.71
C CYS A 90 24.47 -13.02 12.08
N ASN A 91 24.45 -13.84 13.14
CA ASN A 91 25.63 -14.57 13.61
C ASN A 91 25.82 -15.92 12.88
N CYS A 92 25.60 -15.96 11.58
CA CYS A 92 25.81 -17.16 10.74
C CYS A 92 27.00 -16.94 9.79
N SER A 93 27.62 -18.04 9.34
CA SER A 93 28.80 -17.95 8.45
C SER A 93 28.48 -17.54 7.02
N ASP A 94 27.30 -17.92 6.51
CA ASP A 94 26.90 -17.63 5.13
C ASP A 94 25.39 -17.37 5.03
N LYS A 95 24.58 -18.43 5.05
CA LYS A 95 23.11 -18.34 5.02
C LYS A 95 22.51 -19.21 6.11
N CYS A 96 21.39 -18.76 6.66
CA CYS A 96 20.58 -19.58 7.57
C CYS A 96 19.13 -19.16 7.52
N SER A 97 18.24 -19.96 8.10
CA SER A 97 16.81 -19.65 8.13
C SER A 97 16.47 -18.33 8.84
N ARG A 98 17.40 -17.72 9.60
CA ARG A 98 17.18 -16.45 10.33
C ARG A 98 17.28 -15.21 9.46
N CYS A 99 18.11 -15.24 8.43
CA CYS A 99 18.45 -14.06 7.64
C CYS A 99 18.05 -14.18 6.17
N THR A 100 17.79 -15.40 5.68
CA THR A 100 17.55 -15.66 4.26
C THR A 100 16.36 -16.60 4.01
N VAL A 101 15.73 -16.43 2.85
CA VAL A 101 14.79 -17.39 2.24
C VAL A 101 15.32 -17.76 0.87
N GLU A 102 15.35 -19.05 0.54
CA GLU A 102 15.88 -19.52 -0.75
C GLU A 102 14.78 -20.07 -1.66
N TYR A 103 14.88 -19.71 -2.93
CA TYR A 103 13.95 -20.08 -3.98
C TYR A 103 14.70 -20.67 -5.18
N ALA A 104 14.00 -21.48 -5.97
CA ALA A 104 14.47 -22.03 -7.23
C ALA A 104 13.48 -21.69 -8.36
N LEU A 105 14.02 -21.38 -9.53
CA LEU A 105 13.26 -21.21 -10.77
C LEU A 105 13.88 -22.10 -11.83
N GLU A 106 13.15 -23.13 -12.23
CA GLU A 106 13.60 -24.11 -13.23
C GLU A 106 12.47 -24.33 -14.24
N VAL A 107 12.66 -23.81 -15.46
CA VAL A 107 11.66 -23.88 -16.51
C VAL A 107 12.30 -24.12 -17.87
N LYS A 108 11.76 -25.08 -18.64
CA LYS A 108 12.15 -25.33 -20.02
C LYS A 108 10.95 -25.22 -20.96
N CYS A 109 11.18 -24.67 -22.15
CA CYS A 109 10.13 -24.52 -23.15
C CYS A 109 10.16 -25.67 -24.17
N HIS A 110 9.21 -26.61 -24.06
CA HIS A 110 9.03 -27.72 -25.01
C HIS A 110 8.14 -27.34 -26.22
N GLY A 111 7.19 -26.41 -26.00
CA GLY A 111 6.27 -25.90 -27.02
C GLY A 111 6.86 -24.79 -27.90
N ASN A 112 6.02 -24.07 -28.63
CA ASN A 112 6.46 -22.96 -29.50
C ASN A 112 6.94 -21.75 -28.69
N SER A 113 6.26 -21.43 -27.59
CA SER A 113 6.64 -20.38 -26.66
C SER A 113 5.98 -20.58 -25.30
N ARG A 114 6.66 -20.18 -24.22
CA ARG A 114 6.14 -20.15 -22.85
C ARG A 114 6.53 -18.84 -22.19
N VAL A 115 5.61 -18.23 -21.43
CA VAL A 115 5.93 -17.10 -20.56
C VAL A 115 6.22 -17.66 -19.18
N VAL A 116 7.40 -17.35 -18.64
CA VAL A 116 7.79 -17.66 -17.27
C VAL A 116 7.29 -16.52 -16.38
N THR A 117 6.66 -16.87 -15.27
CA THR A 117 6.04 -15.94 -14.31
C THR A 117 6.53 -16.22 -12.89
N HIS A 118 6.19 -15.37 -11.92
CA HIS A 118 6.51 -15.63 -10.52
C HIS A 118 5.83 -16.89 -9.95
N TYR A 119 4.79 -17.41 -10.60
CA TYR A 119 4.18 -18.68 -10.21
C TYR A 119 5.06 -19.90 -10.48
N ASP A 120 6.04 -19.79 -11.39
CA ASP A 120 7.01 -20.85 -11.64
C ASP A 120 8.11 -20.94 -10.54
N ILE A 121 8.14 -19.97 -9.62
CA ILE A 121 9.12 -19.94 -8.52
C ILE A 121 8.71 -20.94 -7.44
N LYS A 122 9.66 -21.79 -7.05
CA LYS A 122 9.52 -22.79 -5.99
C LYS A 122 10.37 -22.40 -4.80
N LEU A 123 9.99 -22.89 -3.62
CA LEU A 123 10.79 -22.76 -2.41
C LEU A 123 11.89 -23.82 -2.44
N ASP A 124 13.15 -23.42 -2.28
CA ASP A 124 14.30 -24.35 -2.24
C ASP A 124 14.61 -24.75 -0.79
N SER A 125 14.72 -23.77 0.10
CA SER A 125 14.95 -24.01 1.53
C SER A 125 14.24 -22.98 2.42
N TRP A 126 13.49 -23.48 3.40
CA TRP A 126 12.82 -22.70 4.45
C TRP A 126 12.53 -23.57 5.68
N ASP A 127 12.69 -22.99 6.87
CA ASP A 127 12.42 -23.65 8.14
C ASP A 127 11.03 -23.23 8.67
N ASN A 128 10.09 -24.17 8.66
CA ASN A 128 8.69 -23.99 9.08
C ASN A 128 8.51 -23.80 10.59
N THR A 129 9.56 -23.88 11.42
CA THR A 129 9.44 -23.79 12.89
C THR A 129 9.13 -22.37 13.42
N ARG A 130 8.99 -21.37 12.54
CA ARG A 130 8.95 -19.93 12.88
C ARG A 130 7.54 -19.34 13.08
N GLY A 131 6.55 -20.20 13.33
CA GLY A 131 5.16 -19.82 13.60
C GLY A 131 4.18 -20.45 12.61
N PRO A 132 2.86 -20.24 12.79
CA PRO A 132 1.81 -20.86 11.97
C PRO A 132 1.70 -20.30 10.53
N GLY A 133 2.73 -19.62 10.03
CA GLY A 133 2.71 -18.89 8.76
C GLY A 133 3.27 -19.72 7.60
N SER A 134 2.56 -19.70 6.47
CA SER A 134 3.06 -20.15 5.16
C SER A 134 4.40 -19.50 4.83
N ALA A 135 5.26 -20.19 4.08
CA ALA A 135 6.52 -19.63 3.60
C ALA A 135 6.29 -18.26 2.91
N PRO A 136 7.19 -17.29 3.12
CA PRO A 136 7.12 -16.02 2.41
C PRO A 136 7.35 -16.30 0.92
N MET A 137 6.32 -16.06 0.12
CA MET A 137 6.34 -16.28 -1.33
C MET A 137 6.04 -14.96 -2.06
N PRO A 138 6.46 -14.83 -3.32
CA PRO A 138 6.06 -13.71 -4.16
C PRO A 138 4.52 -13.55 -4.24
N VAL A 139 4.06 -12.30 -4.27
CA VAL A 139 2.63 -11.93 -4.35
C VAL A 139 2.32 -11.25 -5.70
N PRO A 140 1.09 -11.33 -6.23
CA PRO A 140 -0.10 -11.99 -5.67
C PRO A 140 0.02 -13.51 -5.68
N ARG A 141 -0.61 -14.20 -4.72
CA ARG A 141 -0.67 -15.68 -4.70
C ARG A 141 -1.69 -16.17 -5.75
N PRO A 142 -1.46 -17.33 -6.40
CA PRO A 142 -2.45 -17.90 -7.31
C PRO A 142 -3.69 -18.33 -6.53
N SER A 143 -4.88 -18.27 -7.15
CA SER A 143 -6.09 -18.81 -6.54
C SER A 143 -6.01 -20.34 -6.47
N ALA A 144 -6.53 -20.92 -5.39
CA ALA A 144 -6.51 -22.36 -5.15
C ALA A 144 -7.18 -23.17 -6.28
N ASP A 145 -8.19 -22.58 -6.94
CA ASP A 145 -8.91 -23.20 -8.06
C ASP A 145 -8.09 -23.22 -9.36
N MET A 146 -7.04 -22.39 -9.45
CA MET A 146 -6.28 -22.12 -10.67
C MET A 146 -4.88 -22.75 -10.64
N TYR A 147 -4.40 -23.14 -9.47
CA TYR A 147 -3.16 -23.89 -9.29
C TYR A 147 -3.37 -25.03 -8.27
N PRO A 148 -3.50 -26.29 -8.71
CA PRO A 148 -3.67 -27.44 -7.82
C PRO A 148 -2.36 -27.86 -7.11
N GLY A 149 -1.24 -27.16 -7.37
CA GLY A 149 0.05 -27.40 -6.74
C GLY A 149 0.28 -26.57 -5.47
N ASP A 150 1.16 -27.04 -4.60
CA ASP A 150 1.46 -26.38 -3.33
C ASP A 150 2.43 -25.19 -3.52
N TYR A 151 1.91 -23.98 -3.72
CA TYR A 151 2.73 -22.76 -3.81
C TYR A 151 3.12 -22.26 -2.41
N GLY A 152 4.12 -22.93 -1.82
CA GLY A 152 4.69 -22.57 -0.51
C GLY A 152 3.82 -22.99 0.69
N GLY A 153 3.14 -24.12 0.62
CA GLY A 153 2.41 -24.72 1.75
C GLY A 153 0.96 -24.28 1.91
N THR A 154 0.32 -23.63 0.93
CA THR A 154 -0.97 -22.96 1.16
C THR A 154 -2.18 -23.83 0.84
N THR A 155 -2.75 -24.50 1.86
CA THR A 155 -4.16 -24.21 2.13
C THR A 155 -4.20 -22.75 2.59
N ARG A 156 -5.15 -21.98 2.04
CA ARG A 156 -5.44 -20.60 2.46
C ARG A 156 -5.24 -20.50 3.97
N ALA A 157 -4.27 -19.71 4.43
CA ALA A 157 -4.21 -19.34 5.83
C ALA A 157 -5.55 -18.68 6.12
N THR A 158 -6.50 -19.46 6.62
CA THR A 158 -7.79 -18.97 7.07
C THR A 158 -7.44 -18.04 8.19
N TYR A 159 -7.77 -16.77 7.99
CA TYR A 159 -7.84 -15.81 9.05
C TYR A 159 -8.75 -16.42 10.11
N ASP A 160 -8.13 -16.96 11.17
CA ASP A 160 -8.80 -17.34 12.39
C ASP A 160 -9.28 -16.04 13.03
N GLY A 161 -10.52 -15.66 12.70
CA GLY A 161 -11.27 -14.59 13.33
C GLY A 161 -11.76 -14.92 14.75
N SER A 162 -11.21 -15.94 15.42
CA SER A 162 -11.61 -16.32 16.78
C SER A 162 -10.68 -15.72 17.83
N ARG A 163 -10.69 -14.38 17.95
CA ARG A 163 -10.35 -13.68 19.21
C ARG A 163 -10.75 -12.20 19.30
N LEU A 164 -11.78 -11.79 18.57
CA LEU A 164 -12.53 -10.57 18.92
C LEU A 164 -13.96 -10.94 19.24
N GLY A 165 -14.24 -11.01 20.54
CA GLY A 165 -15.59 -11.12 21.07
C GLY A 165 -16.41 -9.92 20.64
N THR A 166 -17.52 -10.22 19.96
CA THR A 166 -18.79 -9.49 19.93
C THR A 166 -18.79 -8.06 19.36
N SER A 167 -19.16 -7.92 18.09
CA SER A 167 -20.45 -7.31 17.75
C SER A 167 -20.92 -7.76 16.36
N ARG A 168 -22.24 -7.86 16.25
CA ARG A 168 -23.02 -8.68 15.31
C ARG A 168 -23.49 -7.81 14.15
N TRP A 169 -23.06 -8.08 12.92
CA TRP A 169 -23.74 -7.56 11.73
C TRP A 169 -23.91 -8.67 10.69
N ALA A 170 -25.18 -8.97 10.46
CA ALA A 170 -25.67 -10.08 9.68
C ALA A 170 -25.46 -9.87 8.18
N ALA A 171 -25.02 -10.93 7.51
CA ALA A 171 -25.22 -11.06 6.07
C ALA A 171 -26.73 -11.03 5.77
N SER A 172 -27.15 -10.17 4.84
CA SER A 172 -28.48 -10.27 4.24
C SER A 172 -28.44 -11.13 2.97
N PRO A 173 -29.55 -11.81 2.64
CA PRO A 173 -29.55 -12.97 1.78
C PRO A 173 -29.61 -12.60 0.30
N ALA A 174 -29.12 -13.51 -0.54
CA ALA A 174 -29.29 -13.51 -1.97
C ALA A 174 -30.76 -13.24 -2.37
N GLN A 175 -30.97 -12.26 -3.24
CA GLN A 175 -32.19 -12.15 -4.04
C GLN A 175 -31.80 -12.34 -5.50
N SER A 176 -32.33 -13.41 -6.09
CA SER A 176 -32.35 -13.60 -7.53
C SER A 176 -33.17 -12.49 -8.17
N SER A 177 -32.66 -11.87 -9.23
CA SER A 177 -33.51 -11.19 -10.19
C SER A 177 -33.21 -11.71 -11.60
N TYR A 178 -34.30 -12.19 -12.18
CA TYR A 178 -34.47 -12.66 -13.53
C TYR A 178 -34.51 -11.42 -14.44
N TYR A 179 -33.64 -11.33 -15.45
CA TYR A 179 -33.91 -10.50 -16.63
C TYR A 179 -33.34 -11.17 -17.88
N ASP A 180 -34.24 -11.21 -18.85
CA ASP A 180 -34.19 -11.85 -20.16
C ASP A 180 -33.67 -10.86 -21.21
N GLY A 181 -33.05 -11.39 -22.27
CA GLY A 181 -33.06 -10.83 -23.63
C GLY A 181 -32.37 -9.48 -23.96
N MET A 182 -31.34 -9.61 -24.79
CA MET A 182 -30.98 -8.78 -25.98
C MET A 182 -29.84 -7.73 -25.92
N ASP A 183 -28.94 -7.96 -26.90
CA ASP A 183 -27.78 -7.25 -27.43
C ASP A 183 -27.72 -5.72 -27.32
N THR A 184 -26.52 -5.20 -27.02
CA THR A 184 -25.74 -4.38 -27.98
C THR A 184 -24.28 -4.22 -27.54
N THR A 185 -23.41 -4.31 -28.55
CA THR A 185 -21.95 -4.34 -28.59
C THR A 185 -21.24 -3.14 -27.95
N THR A 186 -20.20 -3.37 -27.13
CA THR A 186 -18.94 -2.61 -27.15
C THR A 186 -17.80 -3.48 -26.62
N ALA A 187 -16.72 -3.56 -27.42
CA ALA A 187 -15.64 -4.51 -27.30
C ALA A 187 -14.61 -4.14 -26.22
N ALA A 188 -14.35 -5.07 -25.30
CA ALA A 188 -13.06 -5.20 -24.64
C ALA A 188 -12.26 -6.28 -25.37
N SER A 189 -11.14 -5.90 -25.98
CA SER A 189 -10.30 -6.81 -26.77
C SER A 189 -9.67 -7.89 -25.88
N VAL A 190 -10.28 -9.07 -25.91
CA VAL A 190 -9.68 -10.33 -25.48
C VAL A 190 -8.62 -10.71 -26.51
N TYR A 191 -7.36 -10.88 -26.10
CA TYR A 191 -6.33 -11.47 -26.95
C TYR A 191 -6.66 -12.96 -27.15
N ASP A 192 -7.32 -13.25 -28.27
CA ASP A 192 -7.66 -14.59 -28.76
C ASP A 192 -6.43 -15.27 -29.38
N GLY A 193 -6.45 -16.60 -29.34
CA GLY A 193 -5.34 -17.52 -29.57
C GLY A 193 -4.78 -17.57 -30.99
N SER A 194 -3.60 -18.20 -31.09
CA SER A 194 -2.95 -18.56 -32.35
C SER A 194 -3.61 -19.82 -32.95
N PRO A 195 -3.99 -19.84 -34.25
CA PRO A 195 -4.83 -20.89 -34.85
C PRO A 195 -4.03 -22.01 -35.55
N TYR A 196 -3.16 -22.73 -34.83
CA TYR A 196 -2.49 -23.91 -35.39
C TYR A 196 -2.52 -25.10 -34.42
N ALA A 197 -3.69 -25.71 -34.26
CA ALA A 197 -3.81 -27.07 -33.76
C ALA A 197 -3.50 -28.05 -34.91
N GLY A 198 -2.20 -28.26 -35.17
CA GLY A 198 -1.71 -29.34 -36.02
C GLY A 198 -1.50 -30.58 -35.18
N ASN A 199 -2.38 -31.56 -35.37
CA ASN A 199 -2.38 -32.86 -34.69
C ASN A 199 -1.14 -33.66 -35.11
N ASN A 200 -0.13 -33.73 -34.25
CA ASN A 200 1.01 -34.65 -34.40
C ASN A 200 1.35 -35.21 -33.02
N GLY A 201 1.20 -36.52 -32.88
CA GLY A 201 1.48 -37.28 -31.66
C GLY A 201 2.83 -36.90 -31.07
N ARG A 202 2.80 -36.41 -29.84
CA ARG A 202 3.95 -36.33 -28.95
C ARG A 202 3.54 -36.97 -27.63
N ASP A 203 4.48 -37.69 -27.07
CA ASP A 203 4.36 -38.42 -25.82
C ASP A 203 3.69 -37.55 -24.74
N LEU A 204 2.67 -38.14 -24.09
CA LEU A 204 1.80 -37.48 -23.11
C LEU A 204 2.53 -37.10 -21.80
N ASP A 205 3.82 -37.40 -21.69
CA ASP A 205 4.61 -37.27 -20.45
C ASP A 205 5.41 -35.95 -20.35
N ASP A 206 5.45 -35.12 -21.40
CA ASP A 206 6.31 -33.92 -21.47
C ASP A 206 5.56 -32.57 -21.34
N ILE A 207 4.28 -32.58 -20.93
CA ILE A 207 3.53 -31.33 -20.72
C ILE A 207 3.81 -30.81 -19.31
N GLU A 208 4.92 -30.09 -19.12
CA GLU A 208 5.07 -29.23 -17.95
C GLU A 208 3.84 -28.29 -17.90
N PRO A 209 3.15 -28.20 -16.74
CA PRO A 209 1.96 -27.38 -16.64
C PRO A 209 2.34 -25.94 -16.97
N LEU A 210 1.66 -25.37 -17.97
CA LEU A 210 1.73 -23.95 -18.28
C LEU A 210 1.44 -23.17 -16.99
N ALA A 211 2.29 -22.20 -16.66
CA ALA A 211 2.03 -21.33 -15.52
C ALA A 211 0.62 -20.74 -15.64
N PRO A 212 -0.16 -20.69 -14.55
CA PRO A 212 -1.50 -20.12 -14.58
C PRO A 212 -1.49 -18.70 -15.17
N PRO A 213 -2.50 -18.33 -15.97
CA PRO A 213 -2.67 -16.94 -16.38
C PRO A 213 -2.70 -15.99 -15.18
N GLY A 214 -2.16 -14.78 -15.33
CA GLY A 214 -2.22 -13.74 -14.28
C GLY A 214 -0.97 -13.59 -13.40
N GLY A 215 0.05 -14.44 -13.59
CA GLY A 215 1.36 -14.23 -12.96
C GLY A 215 2.10 -13.00 -13.51
N ILE A 216 2.93 -12.37 -12.69
CA ILE A 216 3.87 -11.31 -13.08
C ILE A 216 4.88 -11.94 -14.04
N PRO A 217 4.94 -11.51 -15.31
CA PRO A 217 5.87 -12.09 -16.27
C PRO A 217 7.31 -11.74 -15.92
N ILE A 218 8.22 -12.69 -16.10
CA ILE A 218 9.66 -12.54 -15.87
C ILE A 218 10.38 -12.56 -17.23
N VAL A 219 10.21 -13.63 -18.01
CA VAL A 219 10.84 -13.81 -19.31
C VAL A 219 9.98 -14.67 -20.23
N LYS A 220 10.07 -14.45 -21.54
CA LYS A 220 9.43 -15.29 -22.55
C LYS A 220 10.47 -16.21 -23.20
N LEU A 221 10.18 -17.50 -23.21
CA LEU A 221 11.00 -18.53 -23.82
C LEU A 221 10.41 -18.98 -25.16
N LYS A 222 11.29 -19.35 -26.07
CA LYS A 222 11.00 -20.07 -27.32
C LYS A 222 11.39 -21.54 -27.17
N ARG A 223 10.92 -22.37 -28.10
CA ARG A 223 11.21 -23.81 -28.14
C ARG A 223 12.70 -24.10 -27.92
N GLY A 224 13.00 -24.94 -26.94
CA GLY A 224 14.35 -25.37 -26.59
C GLY A 224 15.07 -24.47 -25.58
N GLN A 225 14.59 -23.24 -25.34
CA GLN A 225 15.16 -22.36 -24.32
C GLN A 225 14.73 -22.77 -22.90
N CYS A 226 15.58 -22.48 -21.93
CA CYS A 226 15.42 -22.75 -20.52
C CYS A 226 16.00 -21.64 -19.64
N VAL A 227 15.50 -21.58 -18.42
CA VAL A 227 16.07 -20.80 -17.31
C VAL A 227 16.14 -21.68 -16.07
N SER A 228 17.30 -21.67 -15.42
CA SER A 228 17.58 -22.33 -14.15
C SER A 228 18.33 -21.36 -13.25
N MET A 229 17.71 -20.97 -12.13
CA MET A 229 18.22 -19.95 -11.23
C MET A 229 17.92 -20.32 -9.77
N LYS A 230 18.88 -20.04 -8.88
CA LYS A 230 18.68 -20.04 -7.43
C LYS A 230 18.64 -18.60 -6.93
N MET A 231 17.71 -18.28 -6.05
CA MET A 231 17.47 -16.92 -5.60
C MET A 231 17.45 -16.88 -4.08
N THR A 232 18.05 -15.86 -3.49
CA THR A 232 18.06 -15.65 -2.04
C THR A 232 17.41 -14.31 -1.73
N ALA A 233 16.33 -14.33 -0.95
CA ALA A 233 15.69 -13.14 -0.40
C ALA A 233 16.18 -12.82 1.00
N THR A 234 16.31 -11.52 1.27
CA THR A 234 16.81 -10.99 2.54
C THR A 234 15.93 -9.85 3.04
N LYS A 235 15.98 -9.63 4.35
CA LYS A 235 15.33 -8.50 5.01
C LYS A 235 16.06 -7.20 4.65
N GLY A 236 15.31 -6.20 4.22
CA GLY A 236 15.77 -4.84 3.98
C GLY A 236 14.67 -3.82 4.28
N MET A 237 14.91 -2.57 3.88
CA MET A 237 13.95 -1.47 4.01
C MET A 237 14.09 -0.53 2.80
N GLY A 238 13.04 0.24 2.51
CA GLY A 238 13.00 1.15 1.36
C GLY A 238 14.13 2.19 1.33
N LYS A 239 14.72 2.54 2.48
CA LYS A 239 15.93 3.39 2.55
C LYS A 239 17.15 2.80 1.85
N PHE A 240 17.28 1.48 1.81
CA PHE A 240 18.42 0.81 1.16
C PHE A 240 18.19 0.68 -0.35
N HIS A 241 16.98 0.32 -0.76
CA HIS A 241 16.60 0.22 -2.17
C HIS A 241 15.07 0.18 -2.30
N ALA A 242 14.55 0.72 -3.41
CA ALA A 242 13.10 0.79 -3.67
C ALA A 242 12.39 -0.57 -3.70
N LYS A 243 13.13 -1.66 -3.97
CA LYS A 243 12.59 -3.04 -3.98
C LYS A 243 12.02 -3.50 -2.64
N TRP A 244 12.43 -2.88 -1.54
CA TRP A 244 11.91 -3.15 -0.19
C TRP A 244 10.81 -2.17 0.23
N MET A 245 10.34 -1.29 -0.65
CA MET A 245 9.17 -0.46 -0.36
C MET A 245 7.90 -1.32 -0.40
N VAL A 246 7.08 -1.23 0.65
CA VAL A 246 5.84 -2.02 0.79
C VAL A 246 4.58 -1.31 0.31
N ALA A 247 4.62 0.02 0.22
CA ALA A 247 3.48 0.82 -0.18
C ALA A 247 3.88 2.14 -0.83
N ASN A 248 2.95 2.68 -1.61
CA ASN A 248 2.89 4.09 -1.96
C ASN A 248 2.03 4.82 -0.93
N VAL A 249 2.54 5.93 -0.40
CA VAL A 249 1.85 6.70 0.64
C VAL A 249 1.89 8.19 0.33
N ALA A 250 0.71 8.77 0.28
CA ALA A 250 0.50 10.19 0.08
C ALA A 250 -0.51 10.71 1.10
N TYR A 251 -0.43 12.00 1.40
CA TYR A 251 -1.47 12.68 2.15
C TYR A 251 -1.82 14.00 1.47
N LYS A 252 -3.04 14.46 1.74
CA LYS A 252 -3.56 15.75 1.31
C LYS A 252 -4.07 16.53 2.52
N MET A 253 -3.69 17.80 2.62
CA MET A 253 -4.26 18.73 3.60
C MET A 253 -5.66 19.12 3.15
N GLU A 254 -6.61 19.10 4.09
CA GLU A 254 -8.02 19.43 3.80
C GLU A 254 -8.15 20.88 3.30
N PRO A 255 -8.73 21.13 2.12
CA PRO A 255 -8.90 22.49 1.64
C PRO A 255 -10.00 23.22 2.44
N VAL A 256 -9.63 24.32 3.07
CA VAL A 256 -10.54 25.30 3.67
C VAL A 256 -10.87 26.35 2.61
N ILE A 257 -12.08 26.25 2.06
CA ILE A 257 -12.57 27.15 1.02
C ILE A 257 -13.55 28.13 1.66
N THR A 258 -13.16 29.40 1.71
CA THR A 258 -14.01 30.49 2.22
C THR A 258 -14.53 31.30 1.05
N ILE A 259 -15.86 31.49 0.99
CA ILE A 259 -16.51 32.37 0.03
C ILE A 259 -16.99 33.63 0.78
N ASN A 260 -16.59 34.80 0.30
CA ASN A 260 -17.10 36.07 0.83
C ASN A 260 -18.55 36.27 0.38
N LYS A 261 -19.50 36.07 1.32
CA LYS A 261 -20.93 36.15 1.05
C LYS A 261 -21.36 37.52 0.53
N GLN A 262 -20.78 38.62 1.05
CA GLN A 262 -21.18 39.97 0.65
C GLN A 262 -20.87 40.26 -0.81
N GLU A 263 -19.71 39.82 -1.28
CA GLU A 263 -19.34 39.94 -2.69
C GLU A 263 -20.13 38.93 -3.53
N ALA A 264 -20.22 37.67 -3.09
CA ALA A 264 -20.99 36.62 -3.78
C ALA A 264 -22.45 37.00 -4.04
N GLU A 265 -23.07 37.78 -3.15
CA GLU A 265 -24.44 38.25 -3.31
C GLU A 265 -24.61 39.33 -4.38
N LYS A 266 -23.57 40.11 -4.67
CA LYS A 266 -23.58 41.16 -5.69
C LYS A 266 -23.41 40.61 -7.11
N LEU A 267 -22.86 39.40 -7.24
CA LEU A 267 -22.63 38.81 -8.57
C LEU A 267 -23.95 38.42 -9.26
N PRO A 268 -24.07 38.68 -10.57
CA PRO A 268 -25.12 38.13 -11.40
C PRO A 268 -25.00 36.60 -11.51
N LEU A 269 -26.08 35.94 -11.95
CA LEU A 269 -26.13 34.49 -12.07
C LEU A 269 -25.10 33.95 -13.08
N GLU A 270 -24.84 34.69 -14.15
CA GLU A 270 -23.89 34.33 -15.21
C GLU A 270 -22.46 34.24 -14.66
N ASP A 271 -22.02 35.24 -13.91
CA ASP A 271 -20.70 35.27 -13.28
C ASP A 271 -20.52 34.15 -12.26
N LYS A 272 -21.58 33.85 -11.48
CA LYS A 272 -21.57 32.70 -10.56
C LYS A 272 -21.42 31.38 -11.31
N ALA A 273 -22.07 31.24 -12.47
CA ALA A 273 -21.94 30.07 -13.32
C ALA A 273 -20.52 29.94 -13.90
N LEU A 274 -19.90 31.05 -14.32
CA LEU A 274 -18.51 31.05 -14.78
C LEU A 274 -17.54 30.56 -13.69
N ILE A 275 -17.72 31.01 -12.44
CA ILE A 275 -16.89 30.53 -11.31
C ILE A 275 -17.07 29.03 -11.06
N VAL A 276 -18.29 28.51 -11.17
CA VAL A 276 -18.55 27.07 -11.03
C VAL A 276 -17.88 26.29 -12.17
N GLN A 277 -17.98 26.81 -13.40
CA GLN A 277 -17.40 26.18 -14.59
C GLN A 277 -15.87 26.24 -14.62
N SER A 278 -15.27 27.26 -14.02
CA SER A 278 -13.81 27.39 -13.98
C SER A 278 -13.14 26.31 -13.13
N CYS A 279 -13.86 25.69 -12.18
CA CYS A 279 -13.30 24.60 -11.37
C CYS A 279 -13.30 23.26 -12.12
N PRO A 280 -12.13 22.70 -12.51
CA PRO A 280 -12.07 21.43 -13.25
C PRO A 280 -12.57 20.23 -12.44
N ARG A 281 -12.54 20.35 -11.11
CA ARG A 281 -12.96 19.33 -10.14
C ARG A 281 -14.39 19.52 -9.64
N LYS A 282 -15.11 20.53 -10.14
CA LYS A 282 -16.52 20.82 -9.78
C LYS A 282 -16.76 20.94 -8.27
N VAL A 283 -15.86 21.63 -7.58
CA VAL A 283 -15.90 21.85 -6.12
C VAL A 283 -17.05 22.76 -5.70
N PHE A 284 -17.49 23.63 -6.61
CA PHE A 284 -18.53 24.63 -6.37
C PHE A 284 -19.85 24.23 -7.01
N LYS A 285 -20.95 24.68 -6.43
CA LYS A 285 -22.30 24.46 -6.93
C LYS A 285 -23.16 25.70 -6.70
N LEU A 286 -24.17 25.85 -7.54
CA LEU A 286 -25.23 26.84 -7.35
C LEU A 286 -26.37 26.19 -6.57
N SER A 287 -26.63 26.68 -5.37
CA SER A 287 -27.76 26.26 -4.54
C SER A 287 -28.90 27.26 -4.66
N THR A 288 -30.14 26.77 -4.74
CA THR A 288 -31.34 27.60 -4.62
C THR A 288 -32.04 27.21 -3.32
N PRO A 289 -31.90 28.00 -2.24
CA PRO A 289 -32.52 27.67 -0.96
C PRO A 289 -34.05 27.67 -1.10
N LYS A 290 -34.69 26.56 -0.73
CA LYS A 290 -36.15 26.42 -0.69
C LYS A 290 -36.72 27.04 0.59
N ASN A 291 -36.54 28.35 0.80
CA ASN A 291 -37.17 29.01 1.94
C ASN A 291 -38.59 29.47 1.57
N MET A 292 -39.60 28.85 2.18
CA MET A 292 -41.04 29.04 1.94
C MET A 292 -41.60 30.45 2.27
N MET A 293 -40.78 31.42 2.69
CA MET A 293 -41.25 32.74 3.15
C MET A 293 -40.63 33.96 2.46
N SER A 294 -39.76 33.79 1.44
CA SER A 294 -39.25 34.93 0.67
C SER A 294 -39.49 34.76 -0.83
N SER A 295 -40.23 35.69 -1.42
CA SER A 295 -40.61 35.70 -2.84
C SER A 295 -39.45 35.92 -3.83
N ALA A 296 -38.22 36.07 -3.33
CA ALA A 296 -37.01 36.25 -4.14
C ALA A 296 -36.20 34.94 -4.17
N MET A 297 -36.24 34.25 -5.30
CA MET A 297 -35.51 33.01 -5.57
C MET A 297 -34.02 33.35 -5.84
N LYS A 298 -33.23 33.56 -4.79
CA LYS A 298 -31.81 33.97 -4.90
C LYS A 298 -30.90 32.74 -4.98
N THR A 299 -30.15 32.61 -6.06
CA THR A 299 -29.16 31.54 -6.25
C THR A 299 -27.83 31.89 -5.55
N GLU A 300 -27.34 30.98 -4.72
CA GLU A 300 -26.13 31.13 -3.91
C GLU A 300 -25.00 30.22 -4.40
N LEU A 301 -23.77 30.74 -4.39
CA LEU A 301 -22.56 29.96 -4.66
C LEU A 301 -22.15 29.23 -3.38
N VAL A 302 -22.12 27.91 -3.42
CA VAL A 302 -21.75 27.05 -2.28
C VAL A 302 -20.63 26.09 -2.66
N VAL A 303 -19.86 25.66 -1.66
CA VAL A 303 -18.87 24.59 -1.81
C VAL A 303 -19.59 23.26 -1.61
N GLU A 304 -19.55 22.37 -2.60
CA GLU A 304 -20.15 21.02 -2.52
C GLU A 304 -19.19 20.02 -1.89
N ASN A 305 -18.00 19.86 -2.46
CA ASN A 305 -16.97 18.97 -1.93
C ASN A 305 -15.59 19.66 -1.92
N ASN A 306 -15.17 20.12 -0.74
CA ASN A 306 -13.87 20.76 -0.58
C ASN A 306 -12.70 19.79 -0.84
N LEU A 307 -12.85 18.49 -0.54
CA LEU A 307 -11.81 17.48 -0.73
C LEU A 307 -11.47 17.22 -2.19
N ASP A 308 -12.31 17.64 -3.14
CA ASP A 308 -12.01 17.52 -4.57
C ASP A 308 -11.09 18.61 -5.10
N CYS A 309 -10.88 19.70 -4.34
CA CYS A 309 -10.05 20.82 -4.77
C CYS A 309 -8.57 20.45 -4.88
N ILE A 310 -7.95 20.69 -6.04
CA ILE A 310 -6.54 20.36 -6.33
C ILE A 310 -5.59 21.57 -6.17
N TYR A 311 -6.04 22.66 -5.54
CA TYR A 311 -5.25 23.89 -5.38
C TYR A 311 -4.73 24.49 -6.70
N CYS A 312 -5.54 24.41 -7.77
CA CYS A 312 -5.19 24.98 -9.08
C CYS A 312 -5.42 26.50 -9.16
N ASP A 313 -6.05 27.12 -8.15
CA ASP A 313 -6.41 28.55 -8.08
C ASP A 313 -7.30 29.11 -9.20
N GLU A 314 -7.83 28.27 -10.08
CA GLU A 314 -8.66 28.71 -11.21
C GLU A 314 -9.94 29.47 -10.80
N CYS A 315 -10.58 29.06 -9.70
CA CYS A 315 -11.72 29.79 -9.15
C CYS A 315 -11.33 31.19 -8.61
N VAL A 316 -10.10 31.34 -8.11
CA VAL A 316 -9.56 32.62 -7.63
C VAL A 316 -9.17 33.50 -8.82
N ASN A 317 -8.56 32.93 -9.86
CA ASN A 317 -8.22 33.63 -11.09
C ASN A 317 -9.48 34.14 -11.80
N GLN A 318 -10.49 33.28 -11.97
CA GLN A 318 -11.78 33.67 -12.55
C GLN A 318 -12.44 34.81 -11.78
N ALA A 319 -12.41 34.79 -10.45
CA ALA A 319 -12.95 35.88 -9.64
C ALA A 319 -12.19 37.20 -9.86
N ARG A 320 -10.86 37.16 -10.01
CA ARG A 320 -10.04 38.34 -10.31
C ARG A 320 -10.33 38.90 -11.70
N GLU A 321 -10.54 38.05 -12.70
CA GLU A 321 -10.90 38.47 -14.07
C GLU A 321 -12.25 39.18 -14.13
N LEU A 322 -13.21 38.74 -13.31
CA LEU A 322 -14.49 39.41 -13.11
C LEU A 322 -14.36 40.74 -12.33
N GLY A 323 -13.15 41.13 -11.91
CA GLY A 323 -12.88 42.37 -11.19
C GLY A 323 -13.15 42.28 -9.69
N ILE A 324 -13.39 41.10 -9.14
CA ILE A 324 -13.83 40.89 -7.77
C ILE A 324 -12.68 40.35 -6.93
N ARG A 325 -12.16 41.20 -6.04
CA ARG A 325 -11.11 40.80 -5.10
C ARG A 325 -11.72 40.06 -3.91
N ASP A 326 -10.97 39.12 -3.36
CA ASP A 326 -11.30 38.39 -2.12
C ASP A 326 -12.66 37.67 -2.12
N LEU A 327 -13.18 37.27 -3.30
CA LEU A 327 -14.40 36.48 -3.39
C LEU A 327 -14.21 35.06 -2.86
N ILE A 328 -13.12 34.40 -3.25
CA ILE A 328 -12.78 33.03 -2.89
C ILE A 328 -11.38 33.00 -2.31
N ARG A 329 -11.25 32.38 -1.14
CA ARG A 329 -9.97 32.09 -0.51
C ARG A 329 -9.86 30.59 -0.30
N VAL A 330 -8.81 29.97 -0.84
CA VAL A 330 -8.49 28.56 -0.65
C VAL A 330 -7.24 28.48 0.22
N GLN A 331 -7.33 27.81 1.37
CA GLN A 331 -6.19 27.58 2.27
C GLN A 331 -6.14 26.12 2.69
N PRO A 332 -4.95 25.52 2.88
CA PRO A 332 -4.85 24.21 3.48
C PRO A 332 -5.13 24.26 5.00
N ASP A 333 -5.86 23.27 5.52
CA ASP A 333 -5.91 22.98 6.95
C ASP A 333 -4.67 22.17 7.34
N GLU A 334 -3.73 22.81 8.02
CA GLU A 334 -2.49 22.18 8.50
C GLU A 334 -2.69 21.28 9.72
N THR A 335 -3.94 21.07 10.16
CA THR A 335 -4.29 20.19 11.29
C THR A 335 -5.03 18.92 10.87
N LYS A 336 -5.44 18.81 9.60
CA LYS A 336 -6.21 17.68 9.06
C LYS A 336 -5.59 17.13 7.79
N PHE A 337 -5.12 15.89 7.86
CA PHE A 337 -4.45 15.22 6.75
C PHE A 337 -5.20 13.97 6.32
N HIS A 338 -5.62 13.93 5.06
CA HIS A 338 -6.24 12.76 4.43
C HIS A 338 -5.13 11.90 3.83
N PHE A 339 -4.80 10.79 4.50
CA PHE A 339 -3.81 9.83 4.03
C PHE A 339 -4.43 8.80 3.09
N THR A 340 -3.65 8.43 2.07
CA THR A 340 -3.90 7.27 1.20
C THR A 340 -2.67 6.38 1.24
N VAL A 341 -2.87 5.14 1.68
CA VAL A 341 -1.85 4.09 1.76
C VAL A 341 -2.23 3.00 0.76
N GLU A 342 -1.41 2.80 -0.27
CA GLU A 342 -1.60 1.78 -1.30
C GLU A 342 -0.48 0.74 -1.19
N SER A 343 -0.83 -0.46 -0.72
CA SER A 343 0.09 -1.58 -0.58
C SER A 343 0.39 -2.25 -1.91
N ASN A 344 1.62 -2.76 -2.08
CA ASN A 344 1.99 -3.63 -3.18
C ASN A 344 1.63 -5.12 -2.96
N GLY A 345 0.92 -5.43 -1.88
CA GLY A 345 0.51 -6.78 -1.48
C GLY A 345 1.49 -7.50 -0.56
N ALA A 346 2.71 -6.99 -0.37
CA ALA A 346 3.69 -7.60 0.55
C ALA A 346 3.23 -7.52 2.01
N VAL A 347 2.56 -6.43 2.39
CA VAL A 347 2.02 -6.18 3.73
C VAL A 347 0.66 -5.48 3.61
N PRO A 348 -0.41 -5.94 4.29
CA PRO A 348 -1.70 -5.25 4.28
C PRO A 348 -1.61 -3.80 4.78
N PRO A 349 -2.39 -2.86 4.24
CA PRO A 349 -2.24 -1.43 4.52
C PRO A 349 -2.49 -1.04 5.99
N GLU A 350 -3.36 -1.74 6.70
CA GLU A 350 -3.58 -1.55 8.15
C GLU A 350 -2.34 -1.94 8.96
N LYS A 351 -1.66 -3.02 8.56
CA LYS A 351 -0.44 -3.48 9.23
C LYS A 351 0.74 -2.55 8.95
N ILE A 352 0.77 -1.91 7.78
CA ILE A 352 1.76 -0.87 7.44
C ILE A 352 1.69 0.29 8.43
N LEU A 353 0.48 0.76 8.76
CA LEU A 353 0.32 1.84 9.74
C LEU A 353 0.67 1.40 11.16
N GLU A 354 0.27 0.18 11.56
CA GLU A 354 0.65 -0.38 12.87
C GLU A 354 2.18 -0.44 13.03
N ILE A 355 2.88 -1.05 12.06
CA ILE A 355 4.35 -1.15 12.08
C ILE A 355 5.01 0.24 12.04
N CYS A 356 4.41 1.20 11.35
CA CYS A 356 4.91 2.58 11.32
C CYS A 356 4.90 3.22 12.71
N LEU A 357 3.83 3.02 13.49
CA LEU A 357 3.73 3.54 14.85
C LEU A 357 4.76 2.88 15.78
N ASP A 358 4.93 1.55 15.68
CA ASP A 358 5.95 0.82 16.43
C ASP A 358 7.36 1.36 16.14
N ILE A 359 7.69 1.59 14.86
CA ILE A 359 9.01 2.13 14.47
C ILE A 359 9.21 3.54 15.03
N LEU A 360 8.17 4.36 15.07
CA LEU A 360 8.25 5.70 15.63
C LEU A 360 8.51 5.65 17.14
N GLU A 361 7.81 4.76 17.86
CA GLU A 361 8.02 4.52 19.29
C GLU A 361 9.44 4.02 19.58
N GLU A 362 9.93 3.02 18.83
CA GLU A 362 11.28 2.48 18.96
C GLU A 362 12.37 3.55 18.81
N LYS A 363 12.19 4.48 17.86
CA LYS A 363 13.14 5.60 17.67
C LYS A 363 13.15 6.57 18.83
N LEU A 364 11.97 6.91 19.35
CA LEU A 364 11.85 7.81 20.50
C LEU A 364 12.46 7.17 21.74
N ALA A 365 12.19 5.88 21.98
CA ALA A 365 12.81 5.11 23.06
C ALA A 365 14.34 5.07 22.94
N GLY A 366 14.87 4.84 21.73
CA GLY A 366 16.32 4.86 21.48
C GLY A 366 16.95 6.23 21.73
N LEU A 367 16.26 7.32 21.35
CA LEU A 367 16.73 8.68 21.61
C LEU A 367 16.75 9.00 23.11
N GLN A 368 15.69 8.60 23.84
CA GLN A 368 15.62 8.76 25.28
C GLN A 368 16.75 8.00 25.99
N HIS A 369 17.02 6.77 25.57
CA HIS A 369 18.14 5.99 26.11
C HIS A 369 19.49 6.69 25.90
N HIS A 370 19.79 7.14 24.68
CA HIS A 370 21.03 7.86 24.39
C HIS A 370 21.15 9.18 25.16
N PHE A 371 20.04 9.88 25.38
CA PHE A 371 20.01 11.08 26.20
C PHE A 371 20.40 10.78 27.66
N LEU A 372 19.82 9.74 28.25
CA LEU A 372 20.15 9.32 29.63
C LEU A 372 21.63 8.91 29.76
N GLU A 373 22.17 8.19 28.78
CA GLU A 373 23.60 7.83 28.75
C GLU A 373 24.50 9.07 28.60
N ALA A 374 24.13 10.03 27.77
CA ALA A 374 24.85 11.28 27.60
C ALA A 374 24.81 12.13 28.90
N GLN A 375 23.65 12.18 29.56
CA GLN A 375 23.48 12.88 30.83
C GLN A 375 24.36 12.27 31.93
N ALA A 376 24.35 10.94 32.09
CA ALA A 376 25.19 10.23 33.07
C ALA A 376 26.68 10.51 32.84
N ARG A 377 27.14 10.46 31.58
CA ARG A 377 28.52 10.82 31.22
C ARG A 377 28.87 12.27 31.59
N SER A 378 27.96 13.21 31.37
CA SER A 378 28.18 14.63 31.69
C SER A 378 28.25 14.92 33.19
N LEU A 379 27.51 14.16 34.00
CA LEU A 379 27.46 14.32 35.45
C LEU A 379 28.56 13.52 36.19
N GLY A 380 29.44 12.81 35.45
CA GLY A 380 30.52 12.02 36.03
C GLY A 380 30.05 10.76 36.77
N THR A 381 28.77 10.39 36.65
CA THR A 381 28.23 9.16 37.20
C THR A 381 28.46 8.00 36.23
N LYS A 382 29.10 6.92 36.67
CA LYS A 382 29.25 5.70 35.86
C LYS A 382 27.87 5.13 35.58
N SER A 383 27.39 5.27 34.34
CA SER A 383 26.21 4.56 33.85
C SER A 383 26.42 3.05 34.00
N GLN A 384 25.62 2.40 34.84
CA GLN A 384 25.43 0.96 34.77
C GLN A 384 24.48 0.68 33.61
N SER A 385 25.02 0.29 32.45
CA SER A 385 24.19 -0.10 31.30
C SER A 385 23.52 -1.45 31.60
N THR A 386 22.24 -1.46 31.91
CA THR A 386 21.43 -2.67 31.76
C THR A 386 20.92 -2.71 30.32
N ARG A 387 21.33 -3.75 29.57
CA ARG A 387 20.81 -4.01 28.22
C ARG A 387 19.28 -4.14 28.26
N PRO A 388 18.53 -3.53 27.33
CA PRO A 388 17.10 -3.76 27.25
C PRO A 388 16.86 -5.14 26.63
N GLY A 389 16.45 -6.09 27.47
CA GLY A 389 16.14 -7.45 27.04
C GLY A 389 15.71 -8.36 28.19
N ALA A 390 14.52 -8.11 28.77
CA ALA A 390 13.62 -9.12 29.35
C ALA A 390 12.39 -8.47 30.02
N SER A 391 11.20 -8.82 29.53
CA SER A 391 9.90 -8.98 30.21
C SER A 391 9.36 -7.94 31.22
N HIS A 392 8.16 -7.45 30.88
CA HIS A 392 7.01 -7.07 31.72
C HIS A 392 7.16 -6.86 33.23
N GLY A 393 6.71 -5.69 33.69
CA GLY A 393 6.24 -5.43 35.04
C GLY A 393 5.77 -3.99 35.15
N GLY A 394 4.46 -3.75 35.15
CA GLY A 394 3.90 -2.42 35.27
C GLY A 394 4.11 -1.81 36.65
N SER A 395 4.38 -0.51 36.67
CA SER A 395 4.17 0.35 37.82
C SER A 395 4.05 1.77 37.27
N GLY A 396 2.85 2.36 37.39
CA GLY A 396 2.62 3.76 37.08
C GLY A 396 3.50 4.65 37.95
N ILE A 397 3.92 5.76 37.37
CA ILE A 397 4.54 6.86 38.12
C ILE A 397 3.44 7.90 38.27
N ASP A 398 2.89 7.99 39.48
CA ASP A 398 2.12 9.14 39.94
C ASP A 398 3.07 10.35 40.05
N LEU A 399 2.65 11.47 39.46
CA LEU A 399 3.30 12.77 39.63
C LEU A 399 2.38 13.62 40.51
N ASP A 400 2.83 13.85 41.75
CA ASP A 400 2.43 15.02 42.54
C ASP A 400 3.20 16.27 42.06
#